data_AF-A0A2D6KTJ3-F1
#
_entry.id   AF-A0A2D6KTJ3-F1
#
_cell.length_a   1.000
_cell.length_b   1.000
_cell.length_c   1.000
_cell.angle_alpha   90.00
_cell.angle_beta   90.00
_cell.angle_gamma   90.00
#
_symmetry.space_group_name_H-M   'P 1'
#
loop_
_entity.id
_entity.type
_entity.pdbx_description
1 polymer ?
#
loop_
_entity_poly.entity_id
_entity_poly.type
_entity_poly.pdbx_seq_one_letter_code
_entity_poly.pdbx_strand_id
1 'polypeptide(L)'
;MLSLPKPIFLYIKDKTNIEGVEKYCPSHRLPHTLPVIGESIVDESCHIHKSKLRMAHHTTFCKILKCPNYQQMRETYEQTK
;
A
#
# COMPACT_ATOMS: atom_id res chain seq x y z
N MET A 1 22.94 -7.46 -20.27
CA MET A 1 21.89 -7.77 -19.27
C MET A 1 20.69 -6.90 -19.59
N LEU A 2 19.66 -7.47 -20.22
CA LEU A 2 18.43 -6.75 -20.56
C LEU A 2 17.59 -6.64 -19.29
N SER A 3 17.60 -5.46 -18.68
CA SER A 3 16.68 -5.08 -17.62
C SER A 3 15.25 -5.27 -18.12
N LEU A 4 14.54 -6.25 -17.57
CA LEU A 4 13.12 -6.48 -17.84
C LEU A 4 12.36 -5.17 -17.63
N PRO A 5 11.49 -4.75 -18.57
CA PRO A 5 10.70 -3.54 -18.40
C PRO A 5 9.87 -3.69 -17.12
N LYS A 6 10.02 -2.73 -16.19
CA LYS A 6 9.18 -2.64 -14.99
C LYS A 6 7.71 -2.75 -15.43
N PRO A 7 6.93 -3.74 -14.97
CA PRO A 7 5.55 -3.92 -15.43
C PRO A 7 4.78 -2.61 -15.24
N ILE A 8 4.20 -2.08 -16.32
CA ILE A 8 3.46 -0.81 -16.31
C ILE A 8 2.30 -0.85 -15.29
N PHE A 9 1.80 -2.04 -14.96
CA PHE A 9 0.82 -2.29 -13.90
C PHE A 9 1.30 -1.99 -12.47
N LEU A 10 2.60 -1.87 -12.23
CA LEU A 10 3.18 -1.56 -10.91
C LEU A 10 3.33 -0.05 -10.64
N TYR A 11 3.20 0.81 -11.67
CA TYR A 11 3.21 2.26 -11.48
C TYR A 11 1.82 2.77 -11.09
N ILE A 12 1.47 2.52 -9.84
CA ILE A 12 0.21 2.91 -9.25
C ILE A 12 0.28 4.41 -8.88
N LYS A 13 -0.13 5.29 -9.80
CA LYS A 13 -0.20 6.76 -9.58
C LYS A 13 -1.37 7.21 -8.69
N ASP A 14 -2.14 6.29 -8.13
CA ASP A 14 -3.36 6.61 -7.38
C ASP A 14 -3.18 6.58 -5.85
N LYS A 15 -1.92 6.60 -5.39
CA LYS A 15 -1.57 6.67 -3.98
C LYS A 15 -1.57 8.11 -3.48
N THR A 16 -2.09 8.33 -2.29
CA THR A 16 -1.96 9.58 -1.53
C THR A 16 -1.48 9.25 -0.14
N ASN A 17 -0.31 9.77 0.25
CA ASN A 17 0.27 9.52 1.57
C ASN A 17 -0.55 10.23 2.65
N ILE A 18 -0.68 9.57 3.80
CA ILE A 18 -1.33 10.14 4.99
C ILE A 18 -0.25 10.81 5.83
N GLU A 19 -0.45 12.09 6.14
CA GLU A 19 0.41 12.83 7.05
C GLU A 19 -0.01 12.58 8.51
N GLY A 20 0.95 12.55 9.45
CA GLY A 20 0.65 12.49 10.88
C GLY A 20 0.39 11.09 11.47
N VAL A 21 0.71 10.01 10.75
CA VAL A 21 0.74 8.62 11.23
C VAL A 21 2.16 8.16 11.53
N GLU A 22 2.35 7.01 12.22
CA GLU A 22 3.63 6.30 12.15
C GLU A 22 3.97 6.12 10.68
N LYS A 23 5.07 6.74 10.24
CA LYS A 23 5.25 7.17 8.84
C LYS A 23 5.24 6.04 7.81
N TYR A 24 5.22 4.77 8.22
CA TYR A 24 5.43 3.61 7.38
C TYR A 24 4.41 2.50 7.64
N CYS A 25 4.07 1.76 6.58
CA CYS A 25 3.32 0.52 6.65
C CYS A 25 4.14 -0.58 7.34
N PRO A 26 3.50 -1.59 7.98
CA PRO A 26 4.18 -2.80 8.40
C PRO A 26 4.93 -3.44 7.23
N SER A 27 6.02 -4.11 7.55
CA SER A 27 6.79 -4.81 6.53
C SER A 27 5.94 -5.85 5.81
N HIS A 28 5.87 -5.78 4.49
CA HIS A 28 5.04 -6.71 3.72
C HIS A 28 5.59 -6.96 2.32
N ARG A 29 5.32 -8.16 1.81
CA ARG A 29 5.61 -8.54 0.42
C ARG A 29 4.35 -8.48 -0.46
N LEU A 30 3.21 -8.81 0.13
CA LEU A 30 1.91 -8.78 -0.53
C LEU A 30 1.20 -7.46 -0.23
N PRO A 31 0.62 -6.80 -1.25
CA PRO A 31 0.32 -7.33 -2.59
C PRO A 31 1.30 -6.94 -3.71
N HIS A 32 2.39 -6.25 -3.38
CA HIS A 32 3.24 -5.59 -4.37
C HIS A 32 4.28 -6.49 -5.06
N THR A 33 4.55 -7.69 -4.53
CA THR A 33 5.48 -8.66 -5.13
C THR A 33 4.84 -10.04 -5.26
N LEU A 34 5.27 -10.82 -6.25
CA LEU A 34 4.95 -12.25 -6.30
C LEU A 34 5.45 -12.90 -5.00
N PRO A 35 4.66 -13.77 -4.35
CA PRO A 35 4.79 -14.18 -2.95
C PRO A 35 6.14 -14.81 -2.53
N VAL A 36 7.08 -14.99 -3.46
CA VAL A 36 8.27 -15.84 -3.28
C VAL A 36 9.59 -15.17 -3.70
N ILE A 37 9.60 -14.12 -4.54
CA ILE A 37 10.84 -13.64 -5.21
C ILE A 37 11.16 -12.16 -4.92
N GLY A 38 10.43 -11.50 -4.00
CA GLY A 38 10.60 -10.07 -3.69
C GLY A 38 11.16 -9.79 -2.29
N GLU A 39 11.92 -8.69 -2.18
CA GLU A 39 12.25 -8.09 -0.88
C GLU A 39 10.97 -7.56 -0.21
N SER A 40 10.97 -7.56 1.12
CA SER A 40 9.85 -6.99 1.87
C SER A 40 9.90 -5.47 1.76
N ILE A 41 8.75 -4.88 1.47
CA ILE A 41 8.60 -3.43 1.53
C ILE A 41 8.63 -3.03 3.00
N VAL A 42 9.57 -2.17 3.39
CA VAL A 42 9.78 -1.74 4.79
C VAL A 42 9.68 -0.22 4.97
N ASP A 43 9.73 0.52 3.88
CA ASP A 43 9.86 1.99 3.83
C ASP A 43 8.69 2.65 3.08
N GLU A 44 7.64 1.89 2.77
CA GLU A 44 6.44 2.46 2.14
C GLU A 44 5.64 3.27 3.15
N SER A 45 5.43 4.55 2.85
CA SER A 45 4.60 5.41 3.67
C SER A 45 3.15 4.94 3.70
N CYS A 46 2.49 5.14 4.84
CA CYS A 46 1.06 4.89 4.94
C CYS A 46 0.31 5.75 3.92
N HIS A 47 -0.62 5.14 3.18
CA HIS A 47 -1.29 5.79 2.05
C HIS A 47 -2.70 5.25 1.84
N ILE A 48 -3.51 6.04 1.12
CA ILE A 48 -4.80 5.62 0.57
C ILE A 48 -4.70 5.50 -0.95
N HIS A 49 -5.58 4.69 -1.53
CA HIS A 49 -5.75 4.61 -2.97
C HIS A 49 -7.02 5.36 -3.41
N LYS A 50 -6.93 6.15 -4.49
CA LYS A 50 -8.10 6.81 -5.08
C LYS A 50 -9.08 5.81 -5.68
N SER A 51 -8.58 4.71 -6.26
CA SER A 51 -9.44 3.64 -6.77
C SER A 51 -10.09 2.87 -5.62
N LYS A 52 -11.42 2.80 -5.60
CA LYS A 52 -12.20 2.01 -4.63
C LYS A 52 -11.77 0.53 -4.61
N LEU A 53 -11.47 -0.06 -5.78
CA LEU A 53 -11.03 -1.45 -5.88
C LEU A 53 -9.66 -1.65 -5.22
N ARG A 54 -8.70 -0.77 -5.50
CA ARG A 54 -7.37 -0.83 -4.88
C ARG A 54 -7.43 -0.48 -3.39
N MET A 55 -8.32 0.42 -2.99
CA MET A 55 -8.54 0.72 -1.58
C MET A 55 -9.14 -0.47 -0.83
N ALA A 56 -10.11 -1.18 -1.40
CA ALA A 56 -10.67 -2.40 -0.81
C ALA A 56 -9.61 -3.50 -0.68
N HIS A 57 -8.79 -3.66 -1.72
CA HIS A 57 -7.64 -4.56 -1.72
C HIS A 57 -6.64 -4.17 -0.62
N HIS A 58 -6.18 -2.91 -0.60
CA HIS A 58 -5.27 -2.38 0.41
C HIS A 58 -5.83 -2.55 1.83
N THR A 59 -7.10 -2.20 2.07
CA THR A 59 -7.79 -2.35 3.36
C THR A 59 -7.72 -3.80 3.85
N THR A 60 -7.93 -4.77 2.96
CA THR A 60 -7.91 -6.20 3.31
C THR A 60 -6.52 -6.61 3.79
N PHE A 61 -5.47 -6.28 3.04
CA PHE A 61 -4.09 -6.61 3.44
C PHE A 61 -3.64 -5.83 4.67
N CYS A 62 -3.99 -4.55 4.76
CA CYS A 62 -3.68 -3.70 5.91
C CYS A 62 -4.26 -4.27 7.22
N LYS A 63 -5.46 -4.87 7.16
CA LYS A 63 -6.07 -5.58 8.29
C LYS A 63 -5.36 -6.90 8.61
N ILE A 64 -5.03 -7.71 7.60
CA ILE A 64 -4.30 -8.99 7.76
C ILE A 64 -2.92 -8.76 8.40
N LEU A 65 -2.23 -7.71 7.96
CA LEU A 65 -0.92 -7.31 8.44
C LEU A 65 -0.95 -6.62 9.82
N LYS A 66 -2.14 -6.45 10.42
CA LYS A 66 -2.34 -5.77 11.71
C LYS A 66 -1.69 -4.38 11.74
N CYS A 67 -1.88 -3.61 10.67
CA CYS A 67 -1.30 -2.27 10.56
C CYS A 67 -1.75 -1.38 11.73
N PRO A 68 -0.80 -0.73 12.46
CA PRO A 68 -1.14 0.16 13.58
C PRO A 68 -1.93 1.39 13.10
N ASN A 69 -1.70 1.82 11.86
CA ASN A 69 -2.36 2.97 11.25
C ASN A 69 -3.70 2.63 10.58
N TYR A 70 -4.19 1.39 10.70
CA TYR A 70 -5.37 0.91 9.96
C TYR A 70 -6.59 1.82 10.17
N GLN A 71 -6.88 2.18 11.42
CA GLN A 71 -8.04 2.99 11.76
C GLN A 71 -7.91 4.42 11.19
N GLN A 72 -6.77 5.08 11.43
CA GLN A 72 -6.52 6.43 10.93
C GLN A 72 -6.57 6.48 9.38
N MET A 73 -6.00 5.47 8.72
CA MET A 73 -6.05 5.34 7.27
C MET A 73 -7.49 5.22 6.73
N ARG A 74 -8.34 4.44 7.42
CA ARG A 74 -9.77 4.31 7.07
C ARG A 74 -10.52 5.61 7.27
N GLU A 75 -10.28 6.31 8.37
CA GLU A 75 -10.89 7.61 8.67
C GLU A 75 -10.51 8.66 7.62
N THR A 76 -9.22 8.76 7.26
CA THR A 76 -8.76 9.66 6.20
C THR A 76 -9.39 9.33 4.85
N TYR A 77 -9.55 8.04 4.52
CA TYR A 77 -10.18 7.63 3.26
C TYR A 77 -11.64 8.07 3.17
N GLU A 78 -12.44 7.88 4.24
CA GLU A 78 -13.85 8.29 4.24
C GLU A 78 -14.01 9.82 4.19
N GLN A 79 -13.05 10.59 4.73
CA GLN A 79 -13.03 12.06 4.62
C GLN A 79 -12.66 12.56 3.22
N THR A 80 -11.92 11.77 2.45
CA THR A 80 -11.41 12.14 1.11
C THR A 80 -12.31 11.62 -0.04
N LYS A 81 -13.36 10.86 0.29
CA LYS A 81 -14.31 10.27 -0.65
C LYS A 81 -15.40 11.25 -1.07
#